data_AF-A0A350EWW8-F1
#
_entry.id   AF-A0A350EWW8-F1
#
_cell.length_a   1.000
_cell.length_b   1.000
_cell.length_c   1.000
_cell.angle_alpha   90.00
_cell.angle_beta   90.00
_cell.angle_gamma   90.00
#
_symmetry.space_group_name_H-M   'P 1'
#
loop_
_entity.id
_entity.type
_entity.pdbx_description
1 polymer ?
#
loop_
_entity_poly.entity_id
_entity_poly.type
_entity_poly.pdbx_seq_one_letter_code
_entity_poly.pdbx_strand_id
1 'polypeptide(L)'
;MTGLLFIRDLAVVVLIAGVVGWACQRLRLSVVVGYLVAGMIIGPHTPPFAYVDDLDRVHTLAELGLVFLIFGIGLNLSISRLKRLGFSVVVATVLAALIVWNVCRLLGLALDWSTTQSLFVAGMLMVSSSAIISKVL
;
A
#
# COMPACT_ATOMS: atom_id res chain seq x y z
N MET A 1 -25.01 20.26 -3.41
CA MET A 1 -25.32 18.81 -3.53
C MET A 1 -24.05 17.94 -3.61
N THR A 2 -22.91 18.47 -4.08
CA THR A 2 -21.61 17.77 -4.12
C THR A 2 -21.02 17.41 -2.75
N GLY A 3 -21.13 18.29 -1.75
CA GLY A 3 -20.58 18.02 -0.40
C GLY A 3 -21.23 16.83 0.33
N LEU A 4 -22.53 16.60 0.13
CA LEU A 4 -23.25 15.47 0.73
C LEU A 4 -22.79 14.12 0.14
N LEU A 5 -22.49 14.11 -1.16
CA LEU A 5 -21.95 12.91 -1.82
C LEU A 5 -20.54 12.59 -1.30
N PHE A 6 -19.68 13.60 -1.14
CA PHE A 6 -18.33 13.40 -0.59
C PHE A 6 -18.36 12.81 0.83
N ILE A 7 -19.22 13.33 1.71
CA ILE A 7 -19.37 12.81 3.08
C ILE A 7 -19.91 11.38 3.07
N ARG A 8 -20.86 11.08 2.17
CA ARG A 8 -21.39 9.73 1.99
C ARG A 8 -20.29 8.76 1.54
N ASP A 9 -19.50 9.13 0.53
CA ASP A 9 -18.42 8.29 0.01
C ASP A 9 -17.38 8.00 1.11
N LEU A 10 -16.98 9.03 1.86
CA LEU A 10 -16.10 8.89 3.03
C LEU A 10 -16.69 7.95 4.08
N ALA A 11 -17.97 8.14 4.44
CA ALA A 11 -18.64 7.31 5.44
C ALA A 11 -18.71 5.84 5.01
N VAL A 12 -19.05 5.58 3.74
CA VAL A 12 -19.12 4.23 3.17
C VAL A 12 -17.75 3.57 3.17
N VAL A 13 -16.71 4.26 2.68
CA VAL A 13 -15.33 3.75 2.63
C VAL A 13 -14.83 3.40 4.03
N VAL A 14 -14.97 4.31 5.00
CA VAL A 14 -14.52 4.09 6.38
C VAL A 14 -15.28 2.95 7.06
N LEU A 15 -16.60 2.90 6.89
CA LEU A 15 -17.44 1.88 7.52
C LEU A 15 -17.12 0.49 6.97
N ILE A 16 -17.07 0.33 5.65
CA ILE A 16 -16.83 -0.98 5.04
C ILE A 16 -15.37 -1.41 5.24
N ALA A 17 -14.40 -0.51 5.09
CA ALA A 17 -13.01 -0.82 5.43
C ALA A 17 -12.86 -1.24 6.91
N GLY A 18 -13.59 -0.59 7.82
CA GLY A 18 -13.62 -0.95 9.24
C GLY A 18 -14.22 -2.33 9.49
N VAL A 19 -15.37 -2.66 8.89
CA VAL A 19 -16.04 -3.96 9.05
C VAL A 19 -15.20 -5.09 8.46
N VAL A 20 -14.71 -4.94 7.23
CA VAL A 20 -13.89 -5.97 6.57
C VAL A 20 -12.54 -6.09 7.26
N GLY A 21 -11.92 -4.98 7.67
CA GLY A 21 -10.69 -4.98 8.45
C GLY A 21 -10.84 -5.71 9.78
N TRP A 22 -11.94 -5.47 10.50
CA TRP A 22 -12.27 -6.17 11.74
C TRP A 22 -12.52 -7.67 11.52
N ALA A 23 -13.26 -8.03 10.46
CA ALA A 23 -13.48 -9.42 10.09
C ALA A 23 -12.15 -10.14 9.76
N CYS A 24 -11.28 -9.52 8.96
CA CYS A 24 -9.95 -10.04 8.66
C CYS A 24 -9.09 -10.18 9.92
N GLN A 25 -9.16 -9.23 10.85
CA GLN A 25 -8.44 -9.33 12.12
C GLN A 25 -8.92 -10.52 12.96
N ARG A 26 -10.22 -10.81 12.97
CA ARG A 26 -10.78 -12.00 13.63
C ARG A 26 -10.29 -13.30 13.00
N LEU A 27 -10.09 -13.30 11.68
CA LEU A 27 -9.54 -14.42 10.91
C LEU A 27 -8.00 -14.52 10.99
N ARG A 28 -7.35 -13.68 11.83
CA ARG A 28 -5.88 -13.58 11.94
C ARG A 28 -5.17 -13.21 10.62
N LEU A 29 -5.87 -12.54 9.71
CA LEU A 29 -5.31 -12.01 8.47
C LEU A 29 -4.74 -10.60 8.69
N SER A 30 -3.87 -10.15 7.78
CA SER A 30 -3.42 -8.76 7.75
C SER A 30 -4.61 -7.84 7.43
N VAL A 31 -4.74 -6.74 8.17
CA VAL A 31 -5.82 -5.76 7.98
C VAL A 31 -5.73 -5.10 6.60
N VAL A 32 -4.52 -5.00 6.04
CA VAL A 32 -4.28 -4.49 4.68
C VAL A 32 -5.05 -5.30 3.63
N VAL A 33 -5.09 -6.63 3.78
CA VAL A 33 -5.87 -7.49 2.88
C VAL A 33 -7.36 -7.15 2.98
N GLY A 34 -7.85 -6.90 4.20
CA GLY A 34 -9.23 -6.48 4.42
C GLY A 34 -9.56 -5.15 3.74
N TYR A 35 -8.66 -4.16 3.79
CA TYR A 35 -8.85 -2.89 3.10
C TYR A 35 -8.87 -3.04 1.57
N LEU A 36 -8.04 -3.92 1.00
CA LEU A 36 -8.05 -4.21 -0.44
C LEU A 36 -9.37 -4.89 -0.86
N VAL A 37 -9.86 -5.85 -0.08
CA VAL A 37 -11.14 -6.52 -0.33
C VAL A 37 -12.29 -5.53 -0.18
N ALA A 38 -12.28 -4.67 0.83
CA ALA A 38 -13.26 -3.59 0.97
C ALA A 38 -13.28 -2.67 -0.25
N GLY A 39 -12.11 -2.23 -0.72
CA GLY A 39 -12.00 -1.40 -1.93
C GLY A 39 -12.53 -2.13 -3.18
N MET A 40 -12.26 -3.43 -3.30
CA MET A 40 -12.80 -4.26 -4.39
C MET A 40 -14.33 -4.35 -4.33
N ILE A 41 -14.93 -4.50 -3.14
CA ILE A 41 -16.40 -4.61 -2.97
C ILE A 41 -17.11 -3.29 -3.30
N ILE A 42 -16.55 -2.16 -2.86
CA ILE A 42 -17.16 -0.82 -2.99
C ILE A 42 -16.88 -0.21 -4.37
N GLY A 43 -15.84 -0.70 -5.05
CA GLY A 43 -15.38 -0.16 -6.32
C GLY A 43 -16.43 -0.28 -7.44
N PRO A 44 -16.35 0.57 -8.46
CA PRO A 44 -17.34 0.65 -9.54
C PRO A 44 -17.42 -0.63 -10.38
N HIS A 45 -16.40 -1.48 -10.33
CA HIS A 45 -16.29 -2.70 -11.12
C HIS A 45 -16.98 -3.93 -10.49
N THR A 46 -17.60 -3.79 -9.30
CA THR A 46 -18.23 -4.92 -8.58
C THR A 46 -19.72 -4.65 -8.30
N PRO A 47 -20.63 -4.91 -9.26
CA PRO A 47 -22.07 -4.86 -9.01
C PRO A 47 -22.48 -5.95 -8.02
N PRO A 48 -23.39 -5.73 -7.05
CA PRO A 48 -24.35 -4.64 -6.85
C PRO A 48 -23.96 -3.57 -5.79
N PHE A 49 -22.71 -3.55 -5.31
CA PHE A 49 -22.26 -2.69 -4.19
C PHE A 49 -21.38 -1.50 -4.63
N ALA A 50 -21.50 -1.07 -5.89
CA ALA A 50 -20.86 0.14 -6.41
C ALA A 50 -21.48 1.40 -5.79
N TYR A 51 -21.07 1.72 -4.56
CA TYR A 51 -21.50 2.91 -3.83
C TYR A 51 -20.62 4.13 -4.14
N VAL A 52 -19.46 3.91 -4.75
CA VAL A 52 -18.50 4.95 -5.14
C VAL A 52 -18.42 4.99 -6.66
N ASP A 53 -19.11 5.95 -7.26
CA ASP A 53 -19.14 6.16 -8.72
C ASP A 53 -18.07 7.15 -9.21
N ASP A 54 -17.56 8.01 -8.32
CA ASP A 54 -16.65 9.11 -8.67
C ASP A 54 -15.23 8.83 -8.13
N LEU A 55 -14.39 8.27 -9.01
CA LEU A 55 -12.99 7.91 -8.70
C LEU A 55 -12.14 9.14 -8.33
N ASP A 56 -12.43 10.32 -8.87
CA ASP A 56 -11.65 11.53 -8.64
C ASP A 56 -11.75 12.00 -7.18
N ARG A 57 -12.94 11.85 -6.57
CA ARG A 57 -13.16 12.20 -5.15
C ARG A 57 -12.41 11.28 -4.21
N VAL A 58 -12.45 9.97 -4.48
CA VAL A 58 -11.71 8.99 -3.68
C VAL A 58 -10.21 9.15 -3.88
N HIS A 59 -9.76 9.52 -5.08
CA HIS A 59 -8.35 9.81 -5.34
C HIS A 59 -7.84 10.96 -4.47
N THR A 60 -8.58 12.08 -4.41
CA THR A 60 -8.20 13.23 -3.58
C THR A 60 -8.14 12.85 -2.09
N LEU A 61 -9.10 12.05 -1.62
CA LEU A 61 -9.13 11.59 -0.24
C LEU A 61 -7.97 10.62 0.07
N ALA A 62 -7.63 9.75 -0.88
CA ALA A 62 -6.50 8.83 -0.76
C ALA A 62 -5.15 9.57 -0.73
N GLU A 63 -4.99 10.63 -1.54
CA GLU A 63 -3.80 11.49 -1.50
C GLU A 63 -3.64 12.17 -0.14
N LEU A 64 -4.72 12.75 0.41
CA LEU A 64 -4.69 13.33 1.75
C LEU A 64 -4.33 12.28 2.82
N GLY A 65 -4.94 11.09 2.75
CA GLY A 65 -4.62 9.98 3.64
C GLY A 65 -3.16 9.54 3.54
N LEU A 66 -2.61 9.46 2.32
CA LEU A 66 -1.21 9.12 2.06
C LEU A 66 -0.26 10.18 2.63
N VAL A 67 -0.57 11.47 2.47
CA VAL A 67 0.22 12.57 3.05
C VAL A 67 0.25 12.45 4.57
N PHE A 68 -0.90 12.25 5.23
CA PHE A 68 -0.94 12.05 6.68
C PHE A 68 -0.18 10.80 7.14
N LEU A 69 -0.26 9.70 6.38
CA LEU A 69 0.46 8.47 6.66
C LEU A 69 1.97 8.68 6.61
N ILE A 70 2.49 9.25 5.52
CA ILE A 70 3.93 9.50 5.35
C ILE A 70 4.43 10.50 6.40
N PHE A 71 3.63 11.54 6.71
CA PHE A 71 3.94 12.48 7.77
C PHE A 71 4.02 11.80 9.14
N GLY A 72 3.05 10.95 9.48
CA GLY A 72 3.05 10.19 10.73
C GLY A 72 4.21 9.19 10.85
N ILE A 73 4.59 8.56 9.73
CA ILE A 73 5.82 7.75 9.67
C ILE A 73 7.03 8.66 9.97
N GLY A 74 7.11 9.83 9.34
CA GLY A 74 8.15 10.83 9.56
C GLY A 74 8.30 11.25 11.03
N LEU A 75 7.19 11.48 11.74
CA LEU A 75 7.19 11.86 13.16
C LEU A 75 7.79 10.79 14.08
N ASN A 76 7.66 9.51 13.71
CA ASN A 76 8.22 8.38 14.48
C ASN A 76 9.69 8.07 14.12
N LEU A 77 10.26 8.72 13.09
CA LEU A 77 11.64 8.51 12.68
C LEU A 77 12.60 9.36 13.51
N SER A 78 13.32 8.71 14.44
CA SER A 78 14.44 9.35 15.13
C SER A 78 15.74 9.23 14.32
N ILE A 79 16.34 10.36 13.96
CA ILE A 79 17.63 10.42 13.25
C ILE A 79 18.74 9.67 14.00
N SER A 80 18.72 9.71 15.33
CA SER A 80 19.66 8.99 16.19
C SER A 80 19.59 7.47 16.02
N ARG A 81 18.39 6.89 15.93
CA ARG A 81 18.18 5.46 15.66
C ARG A 81 18.64 5.08 14.26
N LEU A 82 18.38 5.94 13.26
CA LEU A 82 18.84 5.73 11.89
C LEU A 82 20.38 5.72 11.81
N LYS A 83 21.05 6.63 12.51
CA LYS A 83 22.52 6.63 12.61
C LYS A 83 23.07 5.39 13.32
N ARG A 84 22.37 4.85 14.32
CA ARG A 84 22.78 3.64 15.07
C ARG A 84 22.72 2.37 14.22
N LEU A 85 21.76 2.29 13.30
CA LEU A 85 21.67 1.22 12.30
C LEU A 85 22.92 1.18 11.38
N GLY A 86 23.56 2.33 11.18
CA GLY A 86 24.89 2.46 10.59
C GLY A 86 24.96 2.04 9.12
N PHE A 87 26.19 1.84 8.64
CA PHE A 87 26.47 1.46 7.25
C PHE A 87 25.89 0.09 6.86
N SER A 88 25.68 -0.80 7.85
CA SER A 88 25.14 -2.15 7.63
C SER A 88 23.77 -2.13 6.93
N VAL A 89 22.87 -1.22 7.32
CA VAL A 89 21.54 -1.11 6.68
C VAL A 89 21.65 -0.60 5.25
N VAL A 90 22.57 0.32 4.97
CA VAL A 90 22.80 0.81 3.61
C VAL A 90 23.28 -0.34 2.71
N VAL A 91 24.27 -1.11 3.18
CA VAL A 91 24.77 -2.28 2.45
C VAL A 91 23.67 -3.32 2.24
N ALA A 92 22.90 -3.66 3.27
CA ALA A 92 21.80 -4.61 3.16
C ALA A 92 20.74 -4.14 2.15
N THR A 93 20.38 -2.85 2.16
CA THR A 93 19.40 -2.28 1.24
C THR A 93 19.91 -2.27 -0.20
N VAL A 94 21.18 -1.91 -0.42
CA VAL A 94 21.80 -1.92 -1.76
C VAL A 94 21.92 -3.35 -2.30
N LEU A 95 22.34 -4.31 -1.46
CA LEU A 95 22.41 -5.70 -1.86
C LEU A 95 21.01 -6.25 -2.20
N ALA A 96 20.00 -5.97 -1.38
CA ALA A 96 18.62 -6.34 -1.67
C ALA A 96 18.13 -5.72 -2.98
N ALA A 97 18.42 -4.44 -3.22
CA ALA A 97 18.08 -3.74 -4.47
C ALA A 97 18.71 -4.41 -5.70
N LEU A 98 19.99 -4.75 -5.62
CA LEU A 98 20.70 -5.44 -6.70
C LEU A 98 20.13 -6.83 -6.96
N ILE A 99 19.80 -7.58 -5.90
CA ILE A 99 19.21 -8.91 -6.04
C ILE A 99 17.84 -8.80 -6.72
N VAL A 100 16.94 -7.96 -6.20
CA VAL A 100 15.59 -7.76 -6.76
C VAL A 100 15.67 -7.30 -8.20
N TRP A 101 16.54 -6.34 -8.51
CA TRP A 101 16.76 -5.87 -9.88
C TRP A 101 17.20 -6.99 -10.83
N ASN A 102 18.18 -7.81 -10.44
CA ASN A 102 18.65 -8.91 -11.30
C ASN A 102 17.58 -9.98 -11.49
N VAL A 103 16.81 -10.31 -10.45
CA VAL A 103 15.70 -11.27 -10.53
C VAL A 103 14.60 -10.73 -11.46
N CYS A 104 14.17 -9.49 -11.29
CA CYS A 104 13.17 -8.87 -12.17
C CYS A 104 13.64 -8.76 -13.61
N ARG A 105 14.93 -8.50 -13.86
CA ARG A 105 15.49 -8.50 -15.22
C ARG A 105 15.46 -9.89 -15.85
N LEU A 106 15.81 -10.94 -15.10
CA LEU A 106 15.76 -12.32 -15.60
C LEU A 106 14.32 -12.75 -15.90
N LEU A 107 13.37 -12.42 -15.03
CA LEU A 107 11.94 -12.68 -15.27
C LEU A 107 11.41 -11.86 -16.44
N GLY A 108 11.82 -10.60 -16.57
CA GLY A 108 11.44 -9.75 -17.68
C GLY A 108 11.89 -10.30 -19.02
N LEU A 109 13.12 -10.82 -19.11
CA LEU A 109 13.60 -11.51 -20.32
C LEU A 109 12.79 -12.77 -20.65
N ALA A 110 12.32 -13.51 -19.65
CA ALA A 110 11.48 -14.68 -19.88
C ALA A 110 10.04 -14.35 -20.33
N LEU A 111 9.56 -13.14 -20.00
CA LEU A 111 8.22 -12.64 -20.32
C LEU A 111 8.21 -11.64 -21.49
N ASP A 112 9.35 -11.47 -22.18
CA ASP A 112 9.58 -10.50 -23.26
C ASP A 112 9.28 -9.04 -22.86
N TRP A 113 9.55 -8.71 -21.59
CA TRP A 113 9.39 -7.36 -21.05
C TRP A 113 10.59 -6.49 -21.36
N SER A 114 10.34 -5.19 -21.55
CA SER A 114 11.40 -4.20 -21.70
C SER A 114 12.20 -4.02 -20.41
N THR A 115 13.44 -3.51 -20.54
CA THR A 115 14.26 -3.13 -19.39
C THR A 115 13.56 -2.10 -18.50
N THR A 116 12.76 -1.20 -19.09
CA THR A 116 11.99 -0.20 -18.34
C THR A 116 10.87 -0.84 -17.54
N GLN A 117 10.11 -1.77 -18.11
CA GLN A 117 9.05 -2.51 -17.39
C GLN A 117 9.64 -3.31 -16.23
N SER A 118 10.75 -3.99 -16.46
CA SER A 118 11.48 -4.74 -15.42
C SER A 118 11.94 -3.84 -14.27
N LEU A 119 12.35 -2.60 -14.57
CA LEU A 119 12.75 -1.59 -13.57
C LEU A 119 11.58 -1.09 -12.74
N PHE A 120 10.44 -0.84 -13.39
CA PHE A 120 9.22 -0.47 -12.69
C PHE A 120 8.81 -1.55 -11.69
N VAL A 121 8.78 -2.81 -12.12
CA VAL A 121 8.41 -3.94 -11.24
C VAL A 121 9.42 -4.14 -10.12
N ALA A 122 10.72 -4.04 -10.41
CA ALA A 122 11.76 -4.09 -9.38
C ALA A 122 11.60 -3.00 -8.32
N GLY A 123 11.28 -1.77 -8.74
CA GLY A 123 11.01 -0.65 -7.84
C GLY A 123 9.77 -0.87 -6.97
N MET A 124 8.69 -1.42 -7.53
CA MET A 124 7.48 -1.77 -6.78
C MET A 124 7.76 -2.84 -5.72
N LEU A 125 8.52 -3.89 -6.05
CA LEU A 125 8.84 -4.99 -5.14
C LEU A 125 9.84 -4.61 -4.04
N MET A 126 10.63 -3.55 -4.24
CA MET A 126 11.57 -3.05 -3.23
C MET A 126 10.89 -2.41 -2.01
N VAL A 127 9.61 -2.03 -2.11
CA VAL A 127 8.88 -1.43 -1.01
C VAL A 127 8.48 -2.52 -0.01
N SER A 128 9.13 -2.54 1.15
CA SER A 128 8.82 -3.47 2.24
C SER A 128 7.87 -2.85 3.26
N SER A 129 6.79 -3.56 3.61
CA SER A 129 5.84 -3.13 4.65
C SER A 129 6.28 -3.63 6.03
N SER A 130 6.86 -2.75 6.84
CA SER A 130 7.28 -3.06 8.21
C SER A 130 6.12 -3.49 9.13
N ALA A 131 4.89 -3.05 8.83
CA ALA A 131 3.68 -3.42 9.55
C ALA A 131 3.33 -4.91 9.44
N ILE A 132 3.71 -5.57 8.34
CA ILE A 132 3.47 -7.01 8.14
C ILE A 132 4.52 -7.83 8.89
N ILE A 133 5.79 -7.43 8.81
CA ILE A 133 6.90 -8.12 9.48
C ILE A 133 6.72 -8.08 11.00
N SER A 134 6.27 -6.96 11.57
CA SER A 134 6.02 -6.84 13.01
C SER A 134 4.90 -7.75 13.54
N LYS A 135 4.05 -8.30 12.68
CA LYS A 135 3.01 -9.28 13.09
C LYS A 135 3.49 -10.73 13.02
N VAL A 136 4.60 -10.99 12.32
CA VAL A 136 5.17 -12.33 12.12
C VAL A 136 6.29 -12.63 13.13
N LEU A 137 6.99 -11.58 13.61
CA LEU A 137 7.83 -11.63 14.81
C LEU A 137 6.97 -11.64 16.09
#